data_AF-A0ABD4KT45-F1
#
_entry.id   AF-A0ABD4KT45-F1
#
_cell.length_a   1.000
_cell.length_b   1.000
_cell.length_c   1.000
_cell.angle_alpha   90.00
_cell.angle_beta   90.00
_cell.angle_gamma   90.00
#
_symmetry.space_group_name_H-M   'P 1'
#
loop_
_entity.id
_entity.type
_entity.pdbx_description
1 polymer ?
#
loop_
_entity_poly.entity_id
_entity_poly.type
_entity_poly.pdbx_seq_one_letter_code
_entity_poly.pdbx_strand_id
1 'polypeptide(L)' 'MKRIDFLGAPMDIASMSETVAFIKEHIENKVFLQHVVVNVAKIINMQHDEQLAQSVKECDLINIDGM' A
#
# COMPACT_ATOMS: atom_id res chain seq x y z
N MET A 1 2.72 -10.38 -2.20
CA MET A 1 1.58 -10.00 -3.08
C MET A 1 2.09 -9.56 -4.44
N LYS A 2 1.22 -9.51 -5.48
CA LYS A 2 1.61 -8.98 -6.80
C LYS A 2 1.56 -7.45 -6.76
N ARG A 3 2.70 -6.81 -6.95
CA ARG A 3 2.81 -5.35 -7.06
C ARG A 3 2.68 -4.90 -8.52
N ILE A 4 1.94 -3.81 -8.74
CA ILE A 4 1.77 -3.15 -10.04
C ILE A 4 2.11 -1.66 -9.93
N ASP A 5 2.45 -1.04 -11.06
CA ASP A 5 2.43 0.41 -11.18
C ASP A 5 1.03 0.85 -11.66
N PHE A 6 0.40 1.74 -10.91
CA PHE A 6 -0.89 2.32 -11.26
C PHE A 6 -0.77 3.84 -11.17
N LEU A 7 -0.89 4.51 -12.32
CA LEU A 7 -0.78 5.96 -12.43
C LEU A 7 0.53 6.52 -11.81
N GLY A 8 1.65 5.78 -11.93
CA GLY A 8 2.95 6.16 -11.39
C GLY A 8 3.13 5.90 -9.89
N ALA A 9 2.20 5.18 -9.25
CA ALA A 9 2.29 4.76 -7.86
C ALA A 9 2.32 3.21 -7.74
N PRO A 10 3.20 2.64 -6.92
CA PRO A 10 3.20 1.20 -6.65
C PRO A 10 1.96 0.80 -5.83
N MET A 11 1.29 -0.29 -6.22
CA MET A 11 0.11 -0.83 -5.54
C MET A 11 0.18 -2.35 -5.47
N ASP A 12 -0.27 -2.93 -4.37
CA ASP A 12 -0.41 -4.37 -4.20
C ASP A 12 -1.82 -4.85 -4.49
N ILE A 13 -1.93 -5.78 -5.44
CA ILE A 13 -3.19 -6.44 -5.78
C ILE A 13 -3.45 -7.54 -4.75
N ALA A 14 -4.44 -7.30 -3.92
CA ALA A 14 -5.01 -8.27 -3.00
C ALA A 14 -6.47 -7.90 -2.68
N SER A 15 -7.28 -8.93 -2.47
CA SER A 15 -8.58 -8.81 -1.82
C SER A 15 -8.42 -8.45 -0.34
N MET A 16 -9.50 -7.98 0.29
CA MET A 16 -9.50 -7.69 1.74
C MET A 16 -9.07 -8.92 2.56
N SER A 17 -9.57 -10.11 2.21
CA SER A 17 -9.24 -11.35 2.91
C SER A 17 -7.76 -11.72 2.77
N GLU A 18 -7.17 -11.54 1.59
CA GLU A 18 -5.74 -11.78 1.35
C GLU A 18 -4.88 -10.76 2.12
N THR A 19 -5.26 -9.48 2.13
CA THR A 19 -4.60 -8.44 2.92
C THR A 19 -4.62 -8.78 4.41
N VAL A 20 -5.78 -9.14 4.96
CA VAL A 20 -5.90 -9.48 6.38
C VAL A 20 -5.10 -10.74 6.71
N ALA A 21 -5.14 -11.77 5.87
CA ALA A 21 -4.37 -12.99 6.08
C ALA A 21 -2.85 -12.71 6.10
N PHE A 22 -2.38 -11.88 5.17
CA PHE A 22 -0.97 -11.50 5.09
C PHE A 22 -0.50 -10.68 6.31
N ILE A 23 -1.31 -9.70 6.75
CA ILE A 23 -1.01 -8.91 7.95
C ILE A 23 -1.00 -9.81 9.19
N LYS A 24 -1.97 -10.72 9.30
CA LYS A 24 -2.05 -11.68 10.41
C LYS A 24 -0.79 -12.55 10.50
N GLU A 25 -0.33 -13.09 9.37
CA GLU A 25 0.91 -13.88 9.30
C GLU A 25 2.12 -13.08 9.79
N HIS A 26 2.24 -11.79 9.44
CA HIS A 26 3.35 -10.95 9.90
C HIS A 26 3.29 -10.68 11.41
N ILE A 27 2.09 -10.45 11.95
CA ILE A 27 1.88 -10.31 13.39
C ILE A 27 2.28 -11.59 14.14
N GLU A 28 1.84 -12.76 13.67
CA GLU A 28 2.16 -14.05 14.29
C GLU A 28 3.68 -14.33 14.29
N ASN A 29 4.37 -13.93 13.23
CA ASN A 29 5.81 -14.08 13.09
C ASN A 29 6.64 -12.94 13.70
N LYS A 30 5.99 -11.95 14.33
CA LYS A 30 6.63 -10.75 14.90
C LYS A 30 7.50 -9.98 13.89
N VAL A 31 7.08 -9.97 12.63
CA VAL A 31 7.71 -9.20 11.56
C VAL A 31 7.00 -7.86 11.46
N PHE A 32 7.76 -6.78 11.56
CA PHE A 32 7.22 -5.44 11.35
C PHE A 32 6.72 -5.30 9.91
N LEU A 33 5.56 -4.67 9.75
CA LEU A 33 4.94 -4.42 8.46
C LEU A 33 4.27 -3.05 8.49
N GLN A 34 4.68 -2.16 7.59
CA GLN A 34 4.03 -0.88 7.35
C GLN A 34 3.00 -1.03 6.23
N HIS A 35 1.72 -0.94 6.60
CA HIS A 35 0.59 -0.98 5.66
C HIS A 35 0.03 0.42 5.42
N VAL A 36 -0.18 0.76 4.16
CA VAL A 36 -0.88 1.98 3.76
C VAL A 36 -1.98 1.67 2.76
N VAL A 37 -3.00 2.52 2.79
CA VAL A 37 -4.04 2.55 1.77
C VAL A 37 -4.00 3.86 0.99
N VAL A 38 -4.20 3.76 -0.32
CA VAL A 38 -4.08 4.87 -1.27
C VAL A 38 -5.38 5.03 -2.06
N ASN A 39 -6.03 6.18 -1.89
CA ASN A 39 -7.17 6.60 -2.69
C ASN A 39 -6.72 7.51 -3.84
N VAL A 40 -7.65 7.89 -4.73
CA VAL A 40 -7.37 8.73 -5.91
C VAL A 40 -6.76 10.09 -5.52
N ALA A 41 -7.24 10.73 -4.46
CA ALA A 41 -6.71 12.03 -4.02
C ALA A 41 -5.25 11.92 -3.59
N LYS A 42 -4.86 10.84 -2.90
CA LYS A 42 -3.46 10.58 -2.55
C LYS A 42 -2.59 10.40 -3.80
N ILE A 43 -3.07 9.71 -4.84
CA ILE A 43 -2.33 9.56 -6.11
C ILE A 43 -2.04 10.93 -6.74
N ILE A 44 -3.04 11.82 -6.76
CA ILE A 44 -2.88 13.17 -7.31
C ILE A 44 -1.87 13.99 -6.48
N ASN A 45 -1.97 13.94 -5.16
CA ASN A 45 -1.08 14.70 -4.28
C ASN A 45 0.39 14.21 -4.38
N MET A 46 0.61 12.91 -4.52
CA MET A 46 1.96 12.33 -4.69
C MET A 46 2.69 12.82 -5.95
N GLN A 47 2.01 13.43 -6.92
CA GLN A 47 2.65 14.02 -8.10
C GLN A 47 3.42 15.32 -7.78
N HIS A 48 3.04 16.02 -6.72
CA HIS A 48 3.62 17.32 -6.34
C HIS A 48 4.19 17.32 -4.91
N ASP A 49 3.92 16.27 -4.13
CA ASP A 49 4.41 16.08 -2.77
C ASP A 49 5.35 14.87 -2.72
N GLU A 50 6.64 15.13 -2.85
CA GLU A 50 7.70 14.11 -2.83
C GLU A 50 7.78 13.39 -1.49
N GLN A 51 7.52 14.08 -0.38
CA GLN A 51 7.55 13.48 0.96
C GLN A 51 6.41 12.47 1.12
N LEU A 52 5.21 12.83 0.68
CA LEU A 52 4.07 11.91 0.64
C LEU A 52 4.38 10.71 -0.26
N ALA A 53 4.89 10.95 -1.47
CA ALA A 53 5.22 9.90 -2.43
C ALA A 53 6.25 8.92 -1.85
N GLN A 54 7.30 9.43 -1.20
CA GLN A 54 8.30 8.61 -0.56
C GLN A 54 7.72 7.80 0.61
N SER A 55 6.90 8.42 1.46
CA SER A 55 6.27 7.73 2.60
C SER A 55 5.38 6.56 2.17
N VAL A 56 4.70 6.68 1.04
CA VAL A 56 3.86 5.60 0.47
C VAL A 56 4.74 4.51 -0.15
N LYS A 57 5.76 4.89 -0.94
CA LYS A 57 6.67 3.94 -1.62
C LYS A 57 7.50 3.09 -0.66
N GLU A 58 7.75 3.59 0.55
CA GLU A 58 8.47 2.88 1.61
C GLU A 58 7.59 1.87 2.37
N CYS A 59 6.27 1.87 2.14
CA CYS A 59 5.38 0.91 2.80
C CYS A 59 5.56 -0.51 2.22
N ASP A 60 5.54 -1.50 3.11
CA ASP A 60 5.65 -2.91 2.76
C ASP A 60 4.40 -3.40 2.01
N LEU A 61 3.23 -2.88 2.39
CA LEU A 61 1.95 -3.19 1.77
C LEU A 61 1.19 -1.92 1.40
N ILE A 62 0.79 -1.80 0.13
CA ILE A 62 0.12 -0.61 -0.43
C ILE A 62 -1.18 -1.06 -1.08
N ASN A 63 -2.30 -1.02 -0.35
CA ASN A 63 -3.60 -1.36 -0.93
C ASN A 63 -4.28 -0.14 -1.57
N ILE A 64 -5.14 -0.40 -2.54
CA ILE A 64 -6.01 0.59 -3.15
C ILE A 64 -7.23 0.79 -2.25
N ASP A 65 -7.52 2.04 -1.89
CA ASP A 65 -8.75 2.46 -1.23
C ASP A 65 -9.70 3.04 -2.27
N GLY A 66 -10.65 2.22 -2.69
CA GLY A 66 -11.80 2.62 -3.49
C GLY A 66 -13.08 2.35 -2.71
N MET A 67 -14.09 3.23 -2.84
CA MET A 67 -15.46 2.91 -2.42
C MET A 67 -16.06 1.82 -3.30
#